data_AF-A0AA39Q0H0-F1
#
_entry.id   AF-A0AA39Q0H0-F1
#
_cell.length_a   1.000
_cell.length_b   1.000
_cell.length_c   1.000
_cell.angle_alpha   90.00
_cell.angle_beta   90.00
_cell.angle_gamma   90.00
#
_symmetry.space_group_name_H-M   'P 1'
#
loop_
_entity.id
_entity.type
_entity.pdbx_description
1 polymer ?
#
loop_
_entity_poly.entity_id
_entity_poly.type
_entity_poly.pdbx_seq_one_letter_code
_entity_poly.pdbx_strand_id
1 'polypeptide(L)'
;MASPDIEGTGGFFMTKGGDSKKLLLDTARHVVFPTDKGPNTMFERKSESQPRVNVLLLGDTSYQELLASIRTRIRRLGIIVEHEERLAKAAEGKDDQVSREAREDAQRAVDDANKTIGALSAFYQDVEQKWNTHASCVLGHVAFSPSHQLQYPRLHRGSRHHRGRRQQH
;
A
#
# COMPACT_ATOMS: atom_id res chain seq x y z
N MET A 1 16.65 7.07 -7.97
CA MET A 1 15.95 7.80 -6.88
C MET A 1 14.53 7.26 -6.78
N ALA A 2 13.94 7.29 -5.57
CA ALA A 2 12.54 6.97 -5.29
C ALA A 2 11.88 8.18 -4.60
N SER A 3 10.55 8.23 -4.59
CA SER A 3 9.76 9.24 -3.85
C SER A 3 9.02 8.54 -2.70
N PRO A 4 9.69 8.32 -1.55
CA PRO A 4 9.12 7.53 -0.44
C PRO A 4 7.94 8.22 0.26
N ASP A 5 7.75 9.52 0.01
CA ASP A 5 6.70 10.36 0.57
C ASP A 5 5.43 10.40 -0.30
N ILE A 6 5.44 9.71 -1.45
CA ILE A 6 4.30 9.60 -2.35
C ILE A 6 3.94 8.12 -2.47
N GLU A 7 2.71 7.80 -2.12
CA GLU A 7 2.23 6.42 -2.03
C GLU A 7 1.00 6.21 -2.90
N GLY A 8 0.79 4.97 -3.31
CA GLY A 8 -0.33 4.57 -4.14
C GLY A 8 -0.32 3.08 -4.41
N THR A 9 -1.32 2.62 -5.16
CA THR A 9 -1.56 1.19 -5.37
C THR A 9 -1.12 0.79 -6.77
N GLY A 10 -0.42 -0.34 -6.86
CA GLY A 10 -0.21 -1.02 -8.14
C GLY A 10 -1.52 -1.61 -8.67
N GLY A 11 -1.86 -1.37 -9.93
CA GLY A 11 -3.09 -1.84 -10.54
C GLY A 11 -3.06 -3.34 -10.81
N PHE A 12 -2.24 -3.78 -11.76
CA PHE A 12 -2.16 -5.17 -12.16
C PHE A 12 -0.78 -5.55 -12.70
N PHE A 13 -0.47 -6.83 -12.64
CA PHE A 13 0.77 -7.37 -13.17
C PHE A 13 0.59 -7.92 -14.59
N MET A 14 1.61 -7.78 -15.42
CA MET A 14 1.67 -8.33 -16.77
C MET A 14 3.02 -8.99 -17.02
N THR A 15 3.07 -10.04 -17.83
CA THR A 15 4.33 -10.56 -18.35
C THR A 15 4.64 -9.90 -19.69
N LYS A 16 5.91 -9.57 -19.91
CA LYS A 16 6.37 -9.19 -21.24
C LYS A 16 6.41 -10.46 -22.08
N GLY A 17 5.44 -10.63 -23.00
CA GLY A 17 5.26 -11.85 -23.80
C GLY A 17 6.49 -12.31 -24.60
N GLY A 18 6.37 -13.48 -25.23
CA GLY A 18 7.50 -14.23 -25.79
C GLY A 18 8.26 -15.00 -24.71
N ASP A 19 9.56 -15.25 -24.91
CA ASP A 19 10.40 -15.99 -23.95
C ASP A 19 10.88 -15.15 -22.75
N SER A 20 10.39 -13.92 -22.63
CA SER A 20 10.81 -12.99 -21.59
C SER A 20 10.17 -13.31 -20.24
N LYS A 21 11.01 -13.54 -19.23
CA LYS A 21 10.58 -13.72 -17.83
C LYS A 21 10.32 -12.40 -17.08
N LYS A 22 10.23 -11.27 -17.79
CA LYS A 22 10.04 -9.95 -17.17
C LYS A 22 8.58 -9.76 -16.74
N LEU A 23 8.40 -9.44 -15.46
CA LEU A 23 7.13 -9.01 -14.87
C LEU A 23 7.06 -7.48 -14.87
N LEU A 24 5.93 -6.93 -15.28
CA LEU A 24 5.61 -5.51 -15.26
C LEU A 24 4.46 -5.27 -14.28
N LEU A 25 4.51 -4.17 -13.55
CA LEU A 25 3.43 -3.68 -12.71
C LEU A 25 2.91 -2.38 -13.31
N ASP A 26 1.61 -2.34 -13.61
CA ASP A 26 0.93 -1.10 -13.96
C ASP A 26 0.63 -0.29 -12.68
N THR A 27 0.87 1.00 -12.72
CA THR A 27 0.57 1.92 -11.62
C THR A 27 0.27 3.31 -12.18
N ALA A 28 -0.49 4.10 -11.44
CA ALA A 28 -0.80 5.46 -11.84
C ALA A 28 0.47 6.33 -11.89
N ARG A 29 0.65 7.08 -12.98
CA ARG A 29 1.83 7.94 -13.16
C ARG A 29 2.08 8.87 -11.98
N HIS A 30 1.04 9.49 -11.42
CA HIS A 30 1.18 10.48 -10.35
C HIS A 30 1.73 9.90 -9.05
N VAL A 31 1.65 8.57 -8.86
CA VAL A 31 2.25 7.88 -7.72
C VAL A 31 3.79 7.87 -7.83
N VAL A 32 4.32 7.85 -9.04
CA VAL A 32 5.78 7.77 -9.27
C VAL A 32 6.38 9.08 -9.76
N PHE A 33 5.59 9.88 -10.47
CA PHE A 33 5.94 11.19 -10.99
C PHE A 33 4.87 12.20 -10.58
N PRO A 34 4.97 12.74 -9.35
CA PRO A 34 3.99 13.69 -8.81
C PRO A 34 3.86 14.92 -9.69
N THR A 35 2.64 15.42 -9.83
CA THR A 35 2.31 16.53 -10.75
C THR A 35 2.92 17.87 -10.33
N ASP A 36 3.24 18.02 -9.06
CA ASP A 36 3.84 19.21 -8.45
C ASP A 36 5.38 19.15 -8.38
N LYS A 37 5.99 17.98 -8.60
CA LYS A 37 7.45 17.77 -8.44
C LYS A 37 8.24 17.70 -9.74
N GLY A 38 7.61 17.89 -10.91
CA GLY A 38 8.36 17.88 -12.17
C GLY A 38 7.51 18.07 -13.42
N PRO A 39 8.18 18.20 -14.58
CA PRO A 39 7.48 18.38 -15.84
C PRO A 39 6.72 17.10 -16.23
N ASN A 40 5.51 17.28 -16.77
CA ASN A 40 4.70 16.20 -17.32
C ASN A 40 5.21 15.76 -18.70
N THR A 41 6.39 15.17 -18.68
CA THR A 41 7.06 14.61 -19.86
C THR A 41 6.96 13.09 -19.85
N MET A 42 7.01 12.50 -21.05
CA MET A 42 7.12 11.05 -21.19
C MET A 42 8.44 10.58 -20.58
N PHE A 43 8.39 9.50 -19.81
CA PHE A 43 9.55 8.81 -19.30
C PHE A 43 9.67 7.44 -19.95
N GLU A 44 10.86 7.11 -20.43
CA GLU A 44 11.21 5.77 -20.94
C GLU A 44 12.66 5.48 -20.58
N ARG A 45 12.90 4.35 -19.92
CA ARG A 45 14.26 3.90 -19.62
C ARG A 45 14.84 3.18 -20.84
N LYS A 46 15.71 3.88 -21.58
CA LYS A 46 16.23 3.38 -22.88
C LYS A 46 17.44 2.47 -22.76
N SER A 47 18.22 2.58 -21.69
CA SER A 47 19.44 1.78 -21.50
C SER A 47 19.68 1.43 -20.04
N GLU A 48 20.54 0.44 -19.80
CA GLU A 48 20.87 0.05 -18.44
C GLU A 48 21.69 1.09 -17.68
N SER A 49 22.49 1.88 -18.41
CA SER A 49 23.32 2.96 -17.90
C SER A 49 22.52 4.17 -17.40
N GLN A 50 21.24 4.29 -17.76
CA GLN A 50 20.39 5.37 -17.26
C GLN A 50 20.01 5.14 -15.79
N PRO A 51 20.02 6.20 -14.95
CA PRO A 51 19.57 6.12 -13.56
C PRO A 51 18.15 5.55 -13.47
N ARG A 52 17.93 4.71 -12.46
CA ARG A 52 16.62 4.09 -12.20
C ARG A 52 15.73 5.04 -11.40
N VAL A 53 14.46 5.12 -11.81
CA VAL A 53 13.36 5.62 -10.98
C VAL A 53 12.79 4.41 -10.26
N ASN A 54 13.16 4.24 -8.99
CA ASN A 54 12.76 3.08 -8.21
C ASN A 54 11.34 3.26 -7.67
N VAL A 55 10.59 2.18 -7.65
CA VAL A 55 9.28 2.08 -6.98
C VAL A 55 9.49 1.28 -5.71
N LEU A 56 9.06 1.81 -4.58
CA LEU A 56 9.16 1.15 -3.29
C LEU A 56 7.88 0.35 -3.01
N LEU A 57 8.02 -0.82 -2.39
CA LEU A 57 6.90 -1.62 -1.89
C LEU A 57 6.17 -0.91 -0.75
N LEU A 58 6.93 -0.24 0.11
CA LEU A 58 6.44 0.55 1.24
C LEU A 58 7.14 1.91 1.17
N GLY A 59 6.35 2.98 1.10
CA GLY A 59 6.82 4.32 1.41
C GLY A 59 6.98 4.52 2.92
N ASP A 60 7.37 5.72 3.33
CA ASP A 60 7.65 6.01 4.74
C ASP A 60 6.40 5.87 5.62
N THR A 61 5.24 6.31 5.13
CA THR A 61 3.98 6.24 5.85
C THR A 61 3.48 4.81 5.91
N SER A 62 3.41 4.14 4.75
CA SER A 62 2.98 2.74 4.63
C SER A 62 3.83 1.79 5.48
N TYR A 63 5.14 2.02 5.58
CA TYR A 63 6.02 1.22 6.45
C TYR A 63 5.63 1.35 7.94
N GLN A 64 5.42 2.59 8.42
CA GLN A 64 5.02 2.82 9.81
C GLN A 64 3.61 2.29 10.10
N GLU A 65 2.68 2.46 9.16
CA GLU A 65 1.33 1.94 9.27
C GLU A 65 1.29 0.40 9.32
N LEU A 66 2.14 -0.27 8.52
CA LEU A 66 2.28 -1.73 8.57
C LEU A 66 2.75 -2.20 9.96
N LEU A 67 3.83 -1.61 10.48
CA LEU A 67 4.34 -1.95 11.81
C LEU A 67 3.31 -1.69 12.92
N ALA A 68 2.60 -0.55 12.84
CA ALA A 68 1.55 -0.20 13.77
C ALA A 68 0.35 -1.16 13.70
N SER A 69 -0.03 -1.59 12.49
CA SER A 69 -1.10 -2.55 12.26
C SER A 69 -0.76 -3.92 12.87
N ILE A 70 0.46 -4.42 12.66
CA ILE A 70 0.92 -5.69 13.25
C ILE A 70 0.90 -5.62 14.78
N ARG A 71 1.47 -4.57 15.38
CA ARG A 71 1.45 -4.36 16.84
C ARG A 71 0.02 -4.30 17.38
N THR A 72 -0.88 -3.60 16.68
CA THR A 72 -2.29 -3.48 17.06
C THR A 72 -2.97 -4.84 17.03
N ARG A 73 -2.70 -5.67 16.01
CA ARG A 73 -3.27 -7.02 15.93
C ARG A 73 -2.77 -7.93 17.04
N ILE A 74 -1.48 -7.89 17.36
CA ILE A 74 -0.89 -8.63 18.49
C ILE A 74 -1.59 -8.26 19.80
N ARG A 75 -1.75 -6.96 20.09
CA ARG A 75 -2.45 -6.49 21.30
C ARG A 75 -3.88 -7.01 21.39
N ARG A 76 -4.64 -6.96 20.29
CA ARG A 76 -6.02 -7.47 20.24
C ARG A 76 -6.08 -8.97 20.51
N LEU A 77 -5.12 -9.75 19.99
CA LEU A 77 -5.02 -11.18 20.26
C LEU A 77 -4.67 -11.45 21.73
N GLY A 78 -3.81 -10.63 22.35
CA GLY A 78 -3.52 -10.73 23.78
C GLY A 78 -4.77 -10.56 24.65
N ILE A 79 -5.65 -9.61 24.31
CA ILE A 79 -6.93 -9.42 25.00
C ILE A 79 -7.84 -10.67 24.86
N ILE A 80 -7.85 -11.31 23.68
CA ILE A 80 -8.59 -12.56 23.46
C ILE A 80 -8.03 -13.67 24.35
N VAL A 81 -6.70 -13.85 24.39
CA VAL A 81 -6.06 -14.84 25.25
C VAL A 81 -6.45 -14.63 26.72
N GLU A 82 -6.31 -13.41 27.23
CA GLU A 82 -6.69 -13.08 28.62
C GLU A 82 -8.16 -13.36 28.93
N HIS A 83 -9.05 -13.11 27.96
CA HIS A 83 -10.48 -13.35 28.11
C HIS A 83 -10.79 -14.85 28.18
N GLU A 84 -10.28 -15.62 27.22
CA GLU A 84 -10.51 -17.06 27.11
C GLU A 84 -9.90 -17.82 28.29
N GLU A 85 -8.70 -17.43 28.74
CA GLU A 85 -8.09 -18.00 29.95
C GLU A 85 -8.94 -17.74 31.20
N ARG A 86 -9.60 -16.58 31.29
CA ARG A 86 -10.52 -16.28 32.39
C ARG A 86 -11.78 -17.13 32.32
N LEU A 87 -12.32 -17.36 31.13
CA LEU A 87 -13.47 -18.25 30.93
C LEU A 87 -13.12 -19.69 31.30
N ALA A 88 -11.97 -20.18 30.85
CA ALA A 88 -11.47 -21.52 31.20
C ALA A 88 -11.34 -21.69 32.73
N LYS A 89 -10.73 -20.71 33.41
CA LYS A 89 -10.61 -20.70 34.89
C LYS A 89 -11.97 -20.66 35.58
N ALA A 90 -12.93 -19.87 35.10
CA ALA A 90 -14.27 -19.81 35.67
C ALA A 90 -15.08 -21.11 35.49
N ALA A 91 -14.69 -21.93 34.51
CA ALA A 91 -15.25 -23.24 34.30
C ALA A 91 -14.58 -24.31 35.17
N GLU A 92 -13.38 -24.11 35.73
CA GLU A 92 -12.65 -25.11 36.55
C GLU A 92 -13.49 -25.70 37.70
N GLY A 93 -13.29 -26.99 37.98
CA GLY A 93 -14.01 -27.71 39.04
C GLY A 93 -15.45 -28.14 38.70
N LYS A 94 -16.01 -27.67 37.58
CA LYS A 94 -17.29 -28.15 37.04
C LYS A 94 -17.06 -29.29 36.04
N ASP A 95 -17.73 -30.42 36.23
CA ASP A 95 -17.58 -31.61 35.36
C ASP A 95 -18.82 -31.88 34.50
N ASP A 96 -19.70 -30.90 34.37
CA ASP A 96 -20.79 -30.99 33.41
C ASP A 96 -20.26 -30.84 31.97
N GLN A 97 -20.95 -31.44 31.02
CA GLN A 97 -20.57 -31.46 29.62
C GLN A 97 -20.34 -30.05 29.05
N VAL A 98 -21.19 -29.09 29.43
CA VAL A 98 -21.11 -27.70 28.95
C VAL A 98 -19.82 -27.03 29.43
N SER A 99 -19.46 -27.22 30.70
CA SER A 99 -18.21 -26.71 31.26
C SER A 99 -16.98 -27.34 30.60
N ARG A 100 -17.03 -28.63 30.23
CA ARG A 100 -15.94 -29.30 29.51
C ARG A 100 -15.76 -28.74 28.10
N GLU A 101 -16.86 -28.65 27.34
CA GLU A 101 -16.85 -28.07 25.98
C GLU A 101 -16.33 -26.64 25.99
N ALA A 102 -16.80 -25.81 26.93
CA ALA A 102 -16.36 -24.42 27.07
C ALA A 102 -14.86 -24.29 27.36
N ARG A 103 -14.27 -25.17 28.18
CA ARG A 103 -12.81 -25.19 28.42
C ARG A 103 -12.04 -25.60 27.18
N GLU A 104 -12.53 -26.61 26.45
CA GLU A 104 -11.89 -27.05 25.21
C GLU A 104 -11.92 -25.96 24.12
N ASP A 105 -13.06 -25.26 23.98
CA ASP A 105 -13.19 -24.11 23.08
C ASP A 105 -12.26 -22.96 23.46
N ALA A 106 -12.23 -22.60 24.75
CA ALA A 106 -11.34 -21.56 25.25
C ALA A 106 -9.86 -21.93 25.01
N GLN A 107 -9.47 -23.18 25.27
CA GLN A 107 -8.11 -23.64 25.03
C GLN A 107 -7.74 -23.57 23.54
N ARG A 108 -8.63 -24.00 22.64
CA ARG A 108 -8.42 -23.87 21.19
C ARG A 108 -8.22 -22.41 20.78
N ALA A 109 -9.05 -21.51 21.30
CA ALA A 109 -8.95 -20.08 21.00
C ALA A 109 -7.63 -19.48 21.51
N VAL A 110 -7.18 -19.85 22.71
CA VAL A 110 -5.88 -19.44 23.27
C VAL A 110 -4.73 -19.96 22.40
N ASP A 111 -4.75 -21.22 22.02
CA ASP A 111 -3.69 -21.83 21.21
C ASP A 111 -3.58 -21.17 19.84
N ASP A 112 -4.71 -20.97 19.15
CA ASP A 112 -4.77 -20.28 17.86
C ASP A 112 -4.31 -18.82 17.95
N ALA A 113 -4.73 -18.11 19.00
CA ALA A 113 -4.32 -16.73 19.24
C ALA A 113 -2.81 -16.63 19.51
N ASN A 114 -2.26 -17.49 20.36
CA ASN A 114 -0.82 -17.52 20.66
C ASN A 114 0.01 -17.89 19.43
N LYS A 115 -0.45 -18.86 18.63
CA LYS A 115 0.18 -19.20 17.34
C LYS A 115 0.21 -18.00 16.40
N THR A 116 -0.90 -17.27 16.31
CA THR A 116 -1.01 -16.07 15.47
C THR A 116 -0.13 -14.93 15.99
N ILE A 117 -0.06 -14.72 17.31
CA ILE A 117 0.85 -13.75 17.94
C ILE A 117 2.30 -14.09 17.59
N GLY A 118 2.71 -15.36 17.71
CA GLY A 118 4.05 -15.82 17.35
C GLY A 118 4.41 -15.51 15.90
N ALA A 119 3.52 -15.87 14.96
CA ALA A 119 3.71 -15.59 13.54
C ALA A 119 3.80 -14.08 13.23
N LEU A 120 2.92 -13.26 13.82
CA LEU A 120 2.94 -11.81 13.65
C LEU A 120 4.18 -11.16 14.26
N SER A 121 4.69 -11.69 15.37
CA SER A 121 5.89 -11.18 16.03
C SER A 121 7.14 -11.49 15.20
N ALA A 122 7.21 -12.69 14.62
CA ALA A 122 8.26 -13.06 13.67
C ALA A 122 8.20 -12.18 12.40
N PHE A 123 7.00 -11.97 11.85
CA PHE A 123 6.83 -11.09 10.69
C PHE A 123 7.19 -9.63 11.00
N TYR A 124 6.82 -9.12 12.18
CA TYR A 124 7.23 -7.79 12.64
C TYR A 124 8.76 -7.65 12.65
N GLN A 125 9.46 -8.62 13.22
CA GLN A 125 10.93 -8.63 13.25
C GLN A 125 11.54 -8.70 11.85
N ASP A 126 10.96 -9.50 10.95
CA ASP A 126 11.39 -9.58 9.57
C ASP A 126 11.27 -8.23 8.86
N VAL A 127 10.14 -7.54 9.01
CA VAL A 127 9.94 -6.20 8.43
C VAL A 127 10.94 -5.21 9.03
N GLU A 128 11.09 -5.18 10.35
CA GLU A 128 11.96 -4.24 11.06
C GLU A 128 13.46 -4.46 10.77
N GLN A 129 13.88 -5.70 10.51
CA GLN A 129 15.29 -6.03 10.26
C GLN A 129 15.62 -5.98 8.76
N LYS A 130 14.74 -6.53 7.92
CA LYS A 130 15.04 -6.73 6.50
C LYS A 130 14.55 -5.59 5.64
N TRP A 131 13.50 -4.86 6.05
CA TRP A 131 12.79 -3.88 5.21
C TRP A 131 12.83 -2.46 5.79
N ASN A 132 13.79 -2.15 6.66
CA ASN A 132 13.90 -0.85 7.33
C ASN A 132 14.57 0.25 6.51
N THR A 133 15.03 -0.05 5.29
CA THR A 133 15.59 0.95 4.38
C THR A 133 14.83 0.96 3.05
N HIS A 134 14.84 2.10 2.35
CA HIS A 134 14.29 2.17 1.01
C HIS A 134 14.97 1.21 0.03
N ALA A 135 16.28 0.96 0.21
CA ALA A 135 17.04 0.06 -0.64
C ALA A 135 16.55 -1.40 -0.53
N SER A 136 16.19 -1.84 0.68
CA SER A 136 15.60 -3.16 0.91
C SER A 136 14.14 -3.27 0.46
N CYS A 137 13.46 -2.15 0.25
CA CYS A 137 12.05 -2.08 -0.11
C CYS A 137 11.82 -1.78 -1.60
N VAL A 138 12.85 -1.84 -2.45
CA VAL A 138 12.68 -1.61 -3.88
C VAL A 138 11.89 -2.77 -4.49
N LEU A 139 10.65 -2.49 -4.91
CA LEU A 139 9.80 -3.43 -5.64
C LEU A 139 10.26 -3.57 -7.10
N GLY A 140 10.71 -2.46 -7.69
CA GLY A 140 11.15 -2.42 -9.08
C GLY A 140 11.55 -1.03 -9.52
N HIS A 141 11.53 -0.81 -10.83
CA HIS A 141 11.80 0.50 -11.41
C HIS A 141 10.88 0.77 -12.58
N VAL A 142 10.65 2.06 -12.87
CA VAL A 142 9.84 2.46 -14.02
C VAL A 142 10.55 2.07 -15.31
N ALA A 143 9.86 1.31 -16.14
CA ALA A 143 10.29 1.03 -17.52
C ALA A 143 9.78 2.11 -18.49
N PHE A 144 8.52 2.50 -18.33
CA PHE A 144 7.84 3.43 -19.21
C PHE A 144 6.71 4.17 -18.46
N SER A 145 6.52 5.45 -18.76
CA SER A 145 5.36 6.23 -18.31
C SER A 145 5.03 7.31 -19.35
N PRO A 146 3.86 7.28 -19.99
CA PRO A 146 3.46 8.34 -20.92
C PRO A 146 3.23 9.67 -20.19
N SER A 147 3.26 10.79 -20.92
CA SER A 147 2.69 12.06 -20.42
C SER A 147 1.16 12.00 -20.48
N HIS A 148 0.47 12.61 -19.53
CA HIS A 148 -0.99 12.75 -19.63
C HIS A 148 -1.34 14.11 -20.24
N GLN A 149 -2.16 14.15 -21.28
CA GLN A 149 -2.71 15.43 -21.74
C GLN A 149 -3.95 15.77 -20.89
N LEU A 150 -3.88 16.85 -20.11
CA LEU A 150 -5.10 17.47 -19.57
C LEU A 150 -5.81 18.16 -20.73
N GLN A 151 -6.80 17.49 -21.34
CA GLN A 151 -7.74 18.18 -22.23
C GLN A 151 -8.63 19.07 -21.37
N TYR A 152 -8.25 20.34 -21.20
CA TYR A 152 -9.23 21.34 -20.78
C TYR A 152 -10.21 21.56 -21.93
N PRO A 153 -11.54 21.54 -21.69
CA PRO A 153 -12.48 22.02 -22.70
C PRO A 153 -12.14 23.48 -23.00
N ARG A 154 -11.88 23.79 -24.28
CA ARG A 154 -11.71 25.17 -24.74
C ARG A 154 -13.01 25.92 -24.41
N LEU A 155 -13.00 26.73 -23.37
CA LEU A 155 -14.02 27.75 -23.19
C LEU A 155 -13.90 28.69 -24.39
N HIS A 156 -14.84 28.59 -25.33
CA HIS A 156 -15.00 29.55 -26.40
C HIS A 156 -15.21 30.94 -25.77
N ARG A 157 -14.14 31.75 -25.73
CA ARG A 157 -14.24 33.19 -25.50
C ARG A 157 -15.09 33.74 -26.63
N GLY A 158 -16.33 34.09 -26.32
CA GLY A 158 -17.21 34.83 -27.22
C GLY A 158 -16.52 36.13 -27.65
N SER A 159 -16.28 36.26 -28.95
CA SER A 159 -15.95 37.54 -29.57
C SER A 159 -17.07 38.53 -29.33
N ARG A 160 -16.91 39.44 -28.36
CA ARG A 160 -17.67 40.69 -28.36
C ARG A 160 -17.13 41.56 -29.48
N HIS A 161 -17.81 41.54 -30.62
CA HIS A 161 -17.62 42.55 -31.64
C HIS A 161 -18.11 43.90 -31.10
N HIS A 162 -17.16 44.77 -30.78
CA HIS A 162 -17.39 46.18 -30.61
C HIS A 162 -17.49 46.79 -32.02
N ARG A 163 -18.71 47.08 -32.50
CA ARG A 163 -18.91 48.00 -33.63
C ARG A 163 -19.58 49.25 -33.09
N GLY A 164 -18.77 50.31 -32.98
CA GLY A 164 -19.27 51.66 -32.82
C GLY A 164 -20.07 52.09 -34.06
N ARG A 165 -21.11 52.88 -33.81
CA ARG A 165 -21.67 53.80 -34.80
C ARG A 165 -21.82 55.16 -34.13
N ARG A 166 -20.99 56.11 -34.58
CA ARG A 166 -21.24 57.54 -34.45
C ARG A 166 -21.84 58.04 -35.78
N GLN A 167 -22.98 58.70 -35.63
CA GLN A 167 -23.48 59.92 -36.28
C GLN A 167 -24.04 59.96 -37.73
N GLN A 168 -24.95 60.96 -37.84
CA GLN A 168 -25.51 61.72 -38.96
C GLN A 168 -26.84 61.16 -39.51
N HIS A 169 -27.97 61.89 -39.56
CA HIS A 169 -28.27 63.33 -39.51
C HIS A 169 -29.41 63.66 -38.54
#